data_AF-A0A661R6M7-F1
#
_entry.id   AF-A0A661R6M7-F1
#
_cell.length_a   1.000
_cell.length_b   1.000
_cell.length_c   1.000
_cell.angle_alpha   90.00
_cell.angle_beta   90.00
_cell.angle_gamma   90.00
#
_symmetry.space_group_name_H-M   'P 1'
#
loop_
_entity.id
_entity.type
_entity.pdbx_description
1 polymer ?
#
loop_
_entity_poly.entity_id
_entity_poly.type
_entity_poly.pdbx_seq_one_letter_code
_entity_poly.pdbx_strand_id
1 'polypeptide(L)'
;MAANVSHYARIVQEKATLRRLIEKAASITSRCFADKGDVDDVLDFAQRSIFAISENKIKPSFYALSDILTETYASVQKAYDNKVLVTGVPTGYRGLDEKTSGLQPGELIVIAGRPSMGKTALALNIARNAAVETGIPAA
;
A
#
# COMPACT_ATOMS: atom_id res chain seq x y z
N MET A 1 9.05 9.02 17.24
CA MET A 1 7.84 9.79 17.64
C MET A 1 6.61 9.55 16.74
N ALA A 2 6.73 8.95 15.55
CA ALA A 2 5.60 8.68 14.64
C ALA A 2 4.81 7.38 14.90
N ALA A 3 5.31 6.46 15.74
CA ALA A 3 4.69 5.14 15.94
C ALA A 3 3.30 5.20 16.58
N ASN A 4 3.00 6.24 17.37
CA ASN A 4 1.71 6.35 18.08
C ASN A 4 0.68 7.25 17.37
N VAL A 5 1.09 8.00 16.34
CA VAL A 5 0.19 8.94 15.64
C VAL A 5 -0.95 8.19 14.94
N SER A 6 -0.64 7.08 14.27
CA SER A 6 -1.65 6.21 13.65
C SER A 6 -2.62 5.61 14.66
N HIS A 7 -2.11 5.21 15.83
CA HIS A 7 -2.91 4.67 16.92
C HIS A 7 -3.89 5.70 17.49
N TYR A 8 -3.43 6.91 17.81
CA TYR A 8 -4.32 7.97 18.32
C TYR A 8 -5.30 8.47 17.25
N ALA A 9 -4.87 8.58 15.99
CA ALA A 9 -5.75 8.93 14.87
C ALA A 9 -6.89 7.92 14.71
N ARG A 10 -6.60 6.63 14.88
CA ARG A 10 -7.62 5.57 14.88
C ARG A 10 -8.63 5.73 16.01
N ILE A 11 -8.18 5.99 17.24
CA ILE A 11 -9.08 6.22 18.39
C ILE A 11 -10.02 7.40 18.11
N VAL A 12 -9.49 8.51 17.60
CA VAL A 12 -10.30 9.69 17.26
C VAL A 12 -11.32 9.36 16.18
N GLN A 13 -10.92 8.63 15.13
CA GLN A 13 -11.80 8.20 14.04
C GLN A 13 -12.93 7.29 14.54
N GLU A 14 -12.61 6.31 15.39
CA GLU A 14 -13.59 5.39 15.98
C GLU A 14 -14.62 6.16 16.82
N LYS A 15 -14.18 7.08 17.68
CA LYS A 15 -15.09 7.92 18.49
C LYS A 15 -15.92 8.88 17.64
N ALA A 16 -15.35 9.44 16.57
CA ALA A 16 -16.12 10.28 15.63
C ALA A 16 -17.21 9.48 14.91
N THR A 17 -16.93 8.23 14.54
CA THR A 17 -17.91 7.34 13.90
C THR A 17 -19.07 7.02 14.84
N LEU A 18 -18.78 6.71 16.11
CA LEU A 18 -19.81 6.47 17.12
C LEU A 18 -20.70 7.70 17.34
N ARG A 19 -20.13 8.92 17.37
CA ARG A 19 -20.91 10.15 17.49
C ARG A 19 -21.88 10.35 16.32
N ARG A 20 -21.42 10.13 15.08
CA ARG A 20 -22.28 10.19 13.88
C ARG A 20 -23.40 9.15 13.93
N LEU A 21 -23.10 7.95 14.42
CA LEU A 21 -24.10 6.89 14.57
C LEU A 21 -25.19 7.28 15.58
N ILE A 22 -24.80 7.86 16.72
CA ILE A 22 -25.76 8.35 17.73
C ILE A 22 -26.66 9.44 17.12
N GLU A 23 -26.09 10.38 16.38
CA GLU A 23 -26.83 11.47 15.73
C GLU A 23 -27.83 10.95 14.68
N LYS A 24 -27.42 10.03 13.83
CA LYS A 24 -28.31 9.41 12.83
C LYS A 24 -29.36 8.53 13.47
N ALA A 25 -29.02 7.77 14.50
CA ALA A 25 -29.99 6.98 15.26
C ALA A 25 -31.06 7.86 15.92
N ALA A 26 -30.65 8.99 16.52
CA ALA A 26 -31.60 9.96 17.08
C ALA A 26 -32.53 10.55 16.00
N SER A 27 -31.99 10.84 14.82
CA SER A 27 -32.77 11.34 13.68
C SER A 27 -33.78 10.31 13.18
N ILE A 28 -33.38 9.03 13.08
CA ILE A 28 -34.27 7.92 12.71
C ILE A 28 -35.39 7.78 13.74
N THR A 29 -35.05 7.74 15.03
CA THR A 29 -36.02 7.63 16.12
C THR A 29 -37.01 8.79 16.12
N SER A 30 -36.54 10.03 15.93
CA SER A 30 -37.41 11.19 15.83
C SER A 30 -38.40 11.05 14.66
N ARG A 31 -37.96 10.48 13.54
CA ARG A 31 -38.81 10.27 12.36
C ARG A 31 -39.84 9.16 12.59
N CYS A 32 -39.47 8.09 13.29
CA CYS A 32 -40.41 7.04 13.71
C CYS A 32 -41.55 7.56 14.60
N PHE A 33 -41.30 8.57 15.43
CA PHE A 33 -42.33 9.17 16.29
C PHE A 33 -43.13 10.30 15.61
N ALA A 34 -42.51 11.01 14.65
CA ALA A 34 -43.13 12.15 13.99
C ALA A 34 -44.06 11.75 12.83
N ASP A 35 -43.77 10.64 12.16
CA ASP A 35 -44.51 10.25 10.95
C ASP A 35 -45.77 9.43 11.27
N LYS A 36 -46.91 9.85 10.70
CA LYS A 36 -48.16 9.07 10.66
C LYS A 36 -48.38 8.42 9.28
N GLY A 37 -47.41 8.55 8.38
CA GLY A 37 -47.41 8.03 7.01
C GLY A 37 -46.41 6.88 6.77
N ASP A 38 -46.30 6.51 5.49
CA ASP A 38 -45.73 5.27 4.93
C ASP A 38 -44.43 4.78 5.60
N VAL A 39 -44.47 3.54 6.08
CA VAL A 39 -43.35 2.87 6.75
C VAL A 39 -42.16 2.71 5.80
N ASP A 40 -42.40 2.59 4.50
CA ASP A 40 -41.36 2.38 3.50
C ASP A 40 -40.40 3.58 3.40
N ASP A 41 -40.91 4.81 3.52
CA ASP A 41 -40.08 6.03 3.51
C ASP A 41 -39.15 6.12 4.74
N VAL A 42 -39.62 5.67 5.90
CA VAL A 42 -38.82 5.65 7.14
C VAL A 42 -37.71 4.60 7.04
N LEU A 43 -38.02 3.43 6.46
CA LEU A 43 -37.04 2.38 6.20
C LEU A 43 -35.95 2.83 5.21
N ASP A 44 -36.35 3.46 4.10
CA ASP A 44 -35.44 4.01 3.10
C ASP A 44 -34.49 5.06 3.70
N PHE A 45 -35.03 5.96 4.53
CA PHE A 45 -34.22 6.95 5.23
C PHE A 45 -33.23 6.32 6.21
N ALA A 46 -33.64 5.31 6.97
CA ALA A 46 -32.77 4.60 7.88
C ALA A 46 -31.62 3.92 7.13
N GLN A 47 -31.93 3.24 6.03
CA GLN A 47 -30.93 2.58 5.19
C GLN A 47 -29.89 3.57 4.64
N ARG A 48 -30.33 4.68 4.05
CA ARG A 48 -29.41 5.74 3.55
C ARG A 48 -28.56 6.34 4.66
N SER A 49 -29.15 6.57 5.83
CA SER A 49 -28.46 7.17 6.99
C SER A 49 -27.36 6.27 7.54
N ILE A 50 -27.60 4.96 7.61
CA ILE A 50 -26.59 3.98 8.03
C ILE A 50 -25.51 3.80 6.96
N PHE A 51 -25.90 3.76 5.68
CA PHE A 51 -24.97 3.62 4.57
C PHE A 51 -23.95 4.76 4.51
N ALA A 52 -24.39 6.01 4.70
CA ALA A 52 -23.52 7.19 4.74
C ALA A 52 -22.45 7.16 5.85
N ILE A 53 -22.68 6.42 6.93
CA ILE A 53 -21.68 6.21 8.00
C ILE A 53 -20.65 5.16 7.56
N SER A 54 -21.09 4.11 6.85
CA SER A 54 -20.24 3.01 6.39
C SER A 54 -19.26 3.42 5.28
N GLU A 55 -19.71 4.28 4.35
CA GLU A 55 -18.93 4.67 3.16
C GLU A 55 -17.62 5.41 3.50
N ASN A 56 -17.55 6.06 4.67
CA ASN A 56 -16.34 6.74 5.16
C ASN A 56 -15.18 5.79 5.53
N LYS A 57 -15.35 4.47 5.44
CA LYS A 57 -14.29 3.48 5.75
C LYS A 57 -13.47 3.02 4.54
N ILE A 58 -13.91 3.30 3.32
CA ILE A 58 -13.24 2.78 2.12
C ILE A 58 -12.31 3.86 1.58
N LYS A 59 -11.01 3.72 1.88
CA LYS A 59 -9.99 4.35 1.03
C LYS A 59 -10.13 3.73 -0.36
N PRO A 60 -10.28 4.49 -1.45
CA PRO A 60 -10.28 3.92 -2.78
C PRO A 60 -8.91 3.27 -3.03
N SER A 61 -8.89 1.94 -3.09
CA SER A 61 -7.74 1.13 -3.53
C SER A 61 -7.92 0.62 -4.96
N PHE A 62 -8.81 1.25 -5.73
CA PHE A 62 -9.13 0.84 -7.08
C PHE A 62 -8.43 1.80 -8.05
N TYR A 63 -7.33 1.33 -8.64
CA TYR A 63 -6.71 1.95 -9.80
C TYR A 63 -7.33 1.34 -11.06
N ALA A 64 -7.59 2.15 -12.08
CA ALA A 64 -8.07 1.60 -13.35
C ALA A 64 -6.97 0.75 -13.99
N LEU A 65 -7.35 -0.43 -14.51
CA LEU A 65 -6.38 -1.35 -15.12
C LEU A 65 -5.62 -0.69 -16.30
N SER A 66 -6.30 0.17 -17.05
CA SER A 66 -5.72 0.94 -18.17
C SER A 66 -4.55 1.82 -17.74
N ASP A 67 -4.61 2.41 -16.55
CA ASP A 67 -3.55 3.27 -16.02
C ASP A 67 -2.31 2.43 -15.67
N ILE A 68 -2.51 1.26 -15.04
CA ILE A 68 -1.43 0.31 -14.69
C ILE A 68 -0.76 -0.24 -15.95
N LEU A 69 -1.55 -0.59 -16.98
CA LEU A 69 -1.03 -1.16 -18.23
C LEU A 69 -0.16 -0.16 -18.99
N THR A 70 -0.52 1.12 -18.98
CA THR A 70 0.24 2.18 -19.66
C THR A 70 1.63 2.34 -19.02
N GLU A 71 1.69 2.37 -17.69
CA GLU A 71 2.96 2.47 -16.94
C GLU A 71 3.84 1.22 -17.10
N THR A 72 3.21 0.04 -17.08
CA THR A 72 3.91 -1.24 -17.24
C THR A 72 4.51 -1.37 -18.64
N TYR A 73 3.76 -1.00 -19.68
CA TYR A 73 4.24 -1.07 -21.06
C TYR A 73 5.41 -0.12 -21.30
N ALA A 74 5.35 1.11 -20.76
CA ALA A 74 6.45 2.06 -20.83
C ALA A 74 7.73 1.54 -20.13
N SER A 75 7.58 0.82 -19.02
CA SER A 75 8.69 0.21 -18.28
C SER A 75 9.35 -0.94 -19.07
N VAL A 76 8.55 -1.78 -19.72
CA VAL A 76 9.04 -2.87 -20.58
C VAL A 76 9.77 -2.31 -21.80
N GLN A 77 9.24 -1.27 -22.45
CA GLN A 77 9.87 -0.65 -23.61
C GLN A 77 11.25 -0.05 -23.27
N LYS A 78 11.36 0.65 -22.13
CA LYS A 78 12.65 1.17 -21.65
C LYS A 78 13.67 0.07 -21.39
N ALA A 79 13.26 -1.06 -20.83
CA ALA A 79 14.13 -2.20 -20.60
C ALA A 79 14.62 -2.82 -21.92
N TYR A 80 13.73 -2.91 -22.92
CA TYR A 80 14.06 -3.41 -24.25
C TYR A 80 15.03 -2.50 -25.02
N ASP A 81 14.75 -1.19 -25.06
CA ASP A 81 15.52 -0.22 -25.84
C ASP A 81 16.96 -0.05 -25.33
N ASN A 82 17.15 -0.14 -24.03
CA ASN A 82 18.48 0.04 -23.42
C ASN A 82 19.40 -1.18 -23.60
N LYS A 83 18.89 -2.36 -24.01
CA LYS A 83 19.65 -3.63 -24.10
C LYS A 83 20.47 -3.93 -22.82
N VAL A 84 20.04 -3.41 -21.68
CA VAL A 84 20.78 -3.56 -20.42
C VAL A 84 20.39 -4.91 -19.82
N LEU A 85 21.40 -5.76 -19.63
CA LEU A 85 21.25 -7.09 -19.02
C LEU A 85 20.81 -7.02 -17.54
N VAL A 86 21.04 -5.89 -16.89
CA VAL A 86 20.77 -5.65 -15.47
C VAL A 86 19.86 -4.42 -15.32
N THR A 87 18.55 -4.64 -15.15
CA THR A 87 17.56 -3.56 -15.00
C THR A 87 17.53 -2.97 -13.58
N GLY A 88 18.01 -3.73 -12.59
CA GLY A 88 18.10 -3.31 -11.19
C GLY A 88 19.51 -2.90 -10.76
N VAL A 89 19.74 -2.84 -9.44
CA VAL A 89 21.08 -2.60 -8.87
C VAL A 89 21.95 -3.85 -9.08
N PRO A 90 23.11 -3.77 -9.76
CA PRO A 90 23.96 -4.94 -9.98
C PRO A 90 24.62 -5.39 -8.67
N THR A 91 24.65 -6.70 -8.46
CA THR A 91 25.26 -7.34 -7.29
C THR A 91 26.79 -7.41 -7.39
N GLY A 92 27.34 -7.29 -8.61
CA GLY A 92 28.77 -7.47 -8.88
C GLY A 92 29.15 -8.91 -9.19
N TYR A 93 28.18 -9.83 -9.10
CA TYR A 93 28.35 -11.23 -9.47
C TYR A 93 27.59 -11.49 -10.77
N ARG A 94 28.31 -11.52 -11.90
CA ARG A 94 27.70 -11.65 -13.24
C ARG A 94 26.69 -12.80 -13.36
N GLY A 95 27.01 -13.98 -12.81
CA GLY A 95 26.10 -15.12 -12.87
C GLY A 95 24.85 -14.99 -11.99
N LEU A 96 24.88 -14.12 -10.97
CA LEU A 96 23.70 -13.77 -10.18
C LEU A 96 22.89 -12.71 -10.91
N ASP A 97 23.55 -11.67 -11.41
CA ASP A 97 22.93 -10.58 -12.16
C ASP A 97 22.26 -11.07 -13.46
N GLU A 98 22.84 -12.04 -14.16
CA GLU A 98 22.22 -12.69 -15.33
C GLU A 98 20.92 -13.43 -14.98
N LYS A 99 20.78 -13.91 -13.74
CA LYS A 99 19.59 -14.66 -13.29
C LYS A 99 18.53 -13.77 -12.66
N THR A 100 18.93 -12.69 -11.98
CA THR A 100 18.02 -11.80 -11.27
C THR A 100 17.77 -10.49 -12.01
N SER A 101 18.53 -10.22 -13.08
CA SER A 101 18.59 -8.90 -13.74
C SER A 101 18.98 -7.77 -12.76
N GLY A 102 19.75 -8.09 -11.71
CA GLY A 102 20.07 -7.19 -10.60
C GLY A 102 19.04 -7.24 -9.47
N LEU A 103 19.09 -6.27 -8.55
CA LEU A 103 18.16 -6.12 -7.43
C LEU A 103 17.11 -5.06 -7.79
N GLN A 104 15.83 -5.43 -7.84
CA GLN A 104 14.78 -4.54 -8.33
C GLN A 104 14.20 -3.65 -7.22
N PRO A 105 13.75 -2.43 -7.54
CA PRO A 105 13.08 -1.56 -6.57
C PRO A 105 11.75 -2.19 -6.10
N GLY A 106 11.49 -2.12 -4.80
CA GLY A 106 10.27 -2.65 -4.18
C GLY A 106 10.33 -4.12 -3.78
N GLU A 107 11.43 -4.83 -4.11
CA GLU A 107 11.64 -6.21 -3.67
C GLU A 107 12.24 -6.30 -2.26
N LEU A 108 11.83 -7.31 -1.50
CA LEU A 108 12.49 -7.73 -0.27
C LEU A 108 13.42 -8.91 -0.57
N ILE A 109 14.73 -8.66 -0.54
CA ILE A 109 15.75 -9.68 -0.79
C ILE A 109 16.25 -10.25 0.53
N VAL A 110 16.16 -11.58 0.69
CA VAL A 110 16.55 -12.29 1.93
C VAL A 110 17.78 -13.15 1.69
N ILE A 111 18.89 -12.86 2.38
CA ILE A 111 20.12 -13.66 2.35
C ILE A 111 20.15 -14.60 3.56
N ALA A 112 19.80 -15.87 3.35
CA ALA A 112 19.73 -16.88 4.40
C ALA A 112 20.86 -17.92 4.33
N GLY A 113 21.24 -18.50 5.47
CA GLY A 113 22.07 -19.70 5.56
C GLY A 113 22.49 -20.01 7.00
N ARG A 114 23.41 -20.95 7.22
CA ARG A 114 23.94 -21.29 8.57
C ARG A 114 25.00 -20.30 9.09
N PRO A 115 25.23 -20.17 10.41
CA PRO A 115 26.35 -19.38 10.94
C PRO A 115 27.68 -19.71 10.22
N SER A 116 28.52 -18.70 10.04
CA SER A 116 29.81 -18.80 9.33
C SER A 116 29.76 -19.06 7.82
N MET A 117 28.60 -19.11 7.16
CA MET A 117 28.51 -19.26 5.69
C MET A 117 28.63 -17.93 4.90
N GLY A 118 29.18 -16.87 5.49
CA GLY A 118 29.56 -15.66 4.76
C GLY A 118 28.44 -14.70 4.32
N LYS A 119 27.23 -14.75 4.89
CA LYS A 119 26.08 -13.86 4.54
C LYS A 119 26.43 -12.39 4.66
N THR A 120 27.06 -12.03 5.78
CA THR A 120 27.46 -10.65 6.06
C THR A 120 28.49 -10.20 5.05
N ALA A 121 29.47 -11.05 4.72
CA ALA A 121 30.47 -10.75 3.71
C ALA A 121 29.83 -10.59 2.32
N LEU A 122 28.88 -11.46 1.95
CA LEU A 122 28.13 -11.35 0.69
C LEU A 122 27.34 -10.05 0.61
N ALA A 123 26.58 -9.72 1.66
CA ALA A 123 25.80 -8.48 1.72
C ALA A 123 26.68 -7.23 1.62
N LEU A 124 27.80 -7.20 2.36
CA LEU A 124 28.77 -6.10 2.32
C LEU A 124 29.44 -5.97 0.94
N ASN A 125 29.76 -7.07 0.27
CA ASN A 125 30.33 -7.04 -1.08
C ASN A 125 29.34 -6.47 -2.09
N ILE A 126 28.07 -6.88 -2.02
CA ILE A 126 27.00 -6.34 -2.88
C ILE A 126 26.84 -4.83 -2.62
N ALA A 127 26.76 -4.41 -1.35
CA ALA A 127 26.64 -3.00 -0.98
C ALA A 127 27.85 -2.17 -1.44
N ARG A 128 29.07 -2.70 -1.26
CA ARG A 128 30.30 -2.06 -1.75
C ARG A 128 30.29 -1.96 -3.26
N ASN A 129 29.90 -3.01 -3.99
CA ASN A 129 29.84 -3.00 -5.44
C ASN A 129 28.85 -1.94 -5.94
N ALA A 130 27.66 -1.88 -5.36
CA ALA A 130 26.67 -0.85 -5.67
C ALA A 130 27.21 0.56 -5.41
N ALA A 131 27.88 0.78 -4.27
CA ALA A 131 28.40 2.10 -3.92
C ALA A 131 29.62 2.53 -4.75
N VAL A 132 30.56 1.63 -5.01
CA VAL A 132 31.86 1.95 -5.62
C VAL A 132 31.82 1.85 -7.14
N GLU A 133 31.23 0.78 -7.68
CA GLU A 133 31.29 0.50 -9.12
C GLU A 133 30.15 1.20 -9.88
N THR A 134 28.97 1.35 -9.26
CA THR A 134 27.81 2.00 -9.91
C THR A 134 27.41 3.34 -9.31
N GLY A 135 28.08 3.79 -8.24
CA GLY A 135 27.81 5.07 -7.60
C GLY A 135 26.43 5.15 -6.94
N ILE A 136 25.78 4.02 -6.68
CA ILE A 136 24.47 3.95 -6.02
C ILE A 136 24.70 3.90 -4.51
N PRO A 137 24.26 4.91 -3.74
CA PRO A 137 24.46 4.92 -2.30
C PRO A 137 23.81 3.71 -1.62
N ALA A 138 24.59 3.02 -0.79
CA ALA A 138 24.12 1.94 0.08
C ALA A 138 24.26 2.36 1.54
N ALA A 139 23.26 2.05 2.38
CA ALA A 139 23.19 2.39 3.80
C ALA A 139 23.29 1.15 4.68
#